data_AF-A0A1F9M7M5-F1
#
_entry.id   AF-A0A1F9M7M5-F1
#
_cell.length_a   1.000
_cell.length_b   1.000
_cell.length_c   1.000
_cell.angle_alpha   90.00
_cell.angle_beta   90.00
_cell.angle_gamma   90.00
#
_symmetry.space_group_name_H-M   'P 1'
#
loop_
_entity.id
_entity.type
_entity.pdbx_description
1 polymer ?
#
loop_
_entity_poly.entity_id
_entity_poly.type
_entity_poly.pdbx_seq_one_letter_code
_entity_poly.pdbx_strand_id
1 'polypeptide(L)'
;MVKKRKWYEKYLPFVARSPEMQLHWMESVFRKGSLASHEITPYIKLFMASDGEGDLTLVRGLLHSLDASLIEQMLVAADIYDAPDLFRCIAEPEVSQAVIALTKAPPPYEKNPQLVIAKVFQAVYDCSEELLTQAAGMVAESAARPGHFQEAYERFKEIKEDEKLLSALYPKAIL
;
A
#
# COMPACT_ATOMS: atom_id res chain seq x y z
N MET A 1 -22.85 33.94 18.09
CA MET A 1 -22.18 34.35 16.83
C MET A 1 -22.15 33.16 15.89
N VAL A 2 -22.90 33.21 14.79
CA VAL A 2 -22.89 32.14 13.76
C VAL A 2 -21.60 32.29 12.96
N LYS A 3 -20.60 31.43 13.20
CA LYS A 3 -19.39 31.38 12.37
C LYS A 3 -19.81 31.04 10.93
N LYS A 4 -19.58 31.95 9.99
CA LYS A 4 -19.74 31.67 8.55
C LYS A 4 -18.82 30.51 8.19
N ARG A 5 -19.40 29.36 7.82
CA ARG A 5 -18.67 28.23 7.23
C ARG A 5 -17.92 28.72 6.01
N LYS A 6 -16.61 28.51 5.99
CA LYS A 6 -15.76 28.96 4.90
C LYS A 6 -15.97 28.01 3.71
N TRP A 7 -16.09 28.55 2.50
CA TRP A 7 -16.49 27.80 1.28
C TRP A 7 -15.64 26.55 1.02
N TYR A 8 -14.38 26.59 1.44
CA TYR A 8 -13.42 25.50 1.28
C TYR A 8 -13.67 24.34 2.24
N GLU A 9 -14.38 24.52 3.36
CA GLU A 9 -14.75 23.44 4.30
C GLU A 9 -15.68 22.40 3.65
N LYS A 10 -16.35 22.76 2.53
CA LYS A 10 -17.11 21.82 1.70
C LYS A 10 -16.22 20.88 0.88
N TYR A 11 -14.98 21.30 0.61
CA TYR A 11 -14.00 20.59 -0.24
C TYR A 11 -12.77 20.08 0.54
N LEU A 12 -12.59 20.50 1.80
CA LEU A 12 -11.53 20.10 2.74
C LEU A 12 -11.94 19.11 3.86
N PRO A 13 -13.03 18.32 3.79
CA PRO A 13 -13.45 17.55 4.94
C PRO A 13 -12.46 16.46 5.34
N PHE A 14 -11.57 16.01 4.46
CA PHE A 14 -10.68 14.88 4.76
C PHE A 14 -9.51 15.27 5.68
N VAL A 15 -8.81 16.38 5.39
CA VAL A 15 -7.61 16.83 6.13
C VAL A 15 -7.92 17.26 7.58
N ALA A 16 -9.16 17.64 7.87
CA ALA A 16 -9.59 18.09 9.20
C ALA A 16 -10.32 16.99 10.02
N ARG A 17 -10.40 15.75 9.51
CA ARG A 17 -11.05 14.62 10.18
C ARG A 17 -10.04 13.75 10.89
N SER A 18 -10.44 13.13 12.00
CA SER A 18 -9.67 12.05 12.64
C SER A 18 -9.55 10.85 11.70
N PRO A 19 -8.52 10.00 11.85
CA PRO A 19 -8.34 8.80 11.02
C PRO A 19 -9.58 7.89 10.95
N GLU A 20 -10.33 7.76 12.04
CA GLU A 20 -11.59 7.00 12.08
C GLU A 20 -12.64 7.59 11.14
N MET A 21 -12.80 8.92 11.16
CA MET A 21 -13.77 9.62 10.31
C MET A 21 -13.33 9.64 8.84
N GLN A 22 -12.02 9.64 8.58
CA GLN A 22 -11.47 9.48 7.25
C GLN A 22 -11.80 8.08 6.70
N LEU A 23 -11.57 7.04 7.51
CA LEU A 23 -11.85 5.66 7.14
C LEU A 23 -13.35 5.40 6.89
N HIS A 24 -14.23 5.82 7.80
CA HIS A 24 -15.68 5.70 7.61
C HIS A 24 -16.18 6.45 6.37
N TRP A 25 -15.55 7.56 6.01
CA TRP A 25 -15.89 8.24 4.77
C TRP A 25 -15.46 7.43 3.54
N MET A 26 -14.24 6.87 3.55
CA MET A 26 -13.76 6.00 2.46
C MET A 26 -14.66 4.77 2.30
N GLU A 27 -15.02 4.10 3.39
CA GLU A 27 -16.01 3.02 3.41
C GLU A 27 -17.32 3.41 2.71
N SER A 28 -17.87 4.58 3.04
CA SER A 28 -19.09 5.06 2.42
C SER A 28 -18.90 5.35 0.93
N VAL A 29 -17.75 5.85 0.51
CA VAL A 29 -17.46 6.17 -0.90
C VAL A 29 -17.35 4.89 -1.71
N PHE A 30 -16.59 3.90 -1.23
CA PHE A 30 -16.44 2.61 -1.88
C PHE A 30 -17.78 1.87 -1.99
N ARG A 31 -18.56 1.81 -0.90
CA ARG A 31 -19.88 1.16 -0.90
C ARG A 31 -20.86 1.80 -1.89
N LYS A 32 -20.82 3.12 -2.03
CA LYS A 32 -21.71 3.86 -2.94
C LYS A 32 -21.21 3.89 -4.38
N GLY A 33 -19.94 3.57 -4.63
CA GLY A 33 -19.31 3.74 -5.94
C GLY A 33 -19.35 5.19 -6.44
N SER A 34 -19.33 6.16 -5.52
CA SER A 34 -19.58 7.56 -5.86
C SER A 34 -18.39 8.30 -6.48
N LEU A 35 -17.19 7.71 -6.40
CA LEU A 35 -15.94 8.22 -6.95
C LEU A 35 -15.18 7.08 -7.63
N ALA A 36 -14.46 7.38 -8.70
CA ALA A 36 -13.53 6.45 -9.33
C ALA A 36 -12.25 6.29 -8.50
N SER A 37 -11.52 5.18 -8.68
CA SER A 37 -10.31 4.87 -7.89
C SER A 37 -9.27 5.99 -7.90
N HIS A 38 -9.05 6.63 -9.06
CA HIS A 38 -8.09 7.74 -9.20
C HIS A 38 -8.53 9.02 -8.48
N GLU A 39 -9.84 9.21 -8.25
CA GLU A 39 -10.37 10.30 -7.44
C GLU A 39 -10.22 10.01 -5.94
N ILE A 40 -10.08 8.73 -5.56
CA ILE A 40 -9.89 8.29 -4.18
C ILE A 40 -8.40 8.31 -3.78
N THR A 41 -7.48 8.12 -4.72
CA THR A 41 -6.02 8.06 -4.49
C THR A 41 -5.48 9.17 -3.58
N PRO A 42 -5.81 10.47 -3.75
CA PRO A 42 -5.29 11.53 -2.88
C PRO A 42 -5.73 11.38 -1.42
N TYR A 43 -6.87 10.76 -1.17
CA TYR A 43 -7.39 10.52 0.17
C TYR A 43 -6.70 9.34 0.84
N ILE A 44 -6.36 8.28 0.09
CA ILE A 44 -5.50 7.20 0.61
C ILE A 44 -4.16 7.78 1.03
N LYS A 45 -3.54 8.60 0.17
CA LYS A 45 -2.30 9.29 0.50
C LYS A 45 -2.42 10.15 1.76
N LEU A 46 -3.50 10.92 1.91
CA LEU A 46 -3.71 11.75 3.10
C LEU A 46 -3.99 10.92 4.36
N PHE A 47 -4.66 9.77 4.23
CA PHE A 47 -4.92 8.85 5.34
C PHE A 47 -3.62 8.17 5.81
N MET A 48 -2.73 7.87 4.87
CA MET A 48 -1.41 7.29 5.14
C MET A 48 -0.34 8.36 5.46
N ALA A 49 -0.63 9.64 5.24
CA ALA A 49 0.28 10.74 5.53
C ALA A 49 0.32 10.98 7.05
N SER A 50 1.06 10.13 7.74
CA SER A 50 1.26 10.20 9.17
C SER A 50 2.21 11.34 9.55
N ASP A 51 1.81 12.20 10.49
CA ASP A 51 2.70 13.17 11.15
C ASP A 51 3.56 12.50 12.27
N GLY A 52 3.82 11.18 12.20
CA GLY A 52 4.71 10.43 13.11
C GLY A 52 4.41 8.92 13.27
N GLU A 53 5.34 8.16 13.86
CA GLU A 53 5.26 6.69 14.12
C GLU A 53 4.01 6.24 14.92
N GLY A 54 3.47 7.12 15.77
CA GLY A 54 2.24 6.84 16.54
C GLY A 54 1.00 6.66 15.66
N ASP A 55 1.01 7.17 14.43
CA ASP A 55 -0.13 7.19 13.53
C ASP A 55 -0.27 5.86 12.75
N LEU A 56 0.83 5.19 12.39
CA LEU A 56 0.79 3.89 11.70
C LEU A 56 0.20 2.78 12.59
N THR A 57 0.47 2.83 13.91
CA THR A 57 -0.14 1.89 14.87
C THR A 57 -1.65 2.10 14.96
N LEU A 58 -2.10 3.36 14.95
CA LEU A 58 -3.51 3.70 14.93
C LEU A 58 -4.16 3.22 13.63
N VAL A 59 -3.58 3.55 12.48
CA VAL A 59 -4.06 3.10 11.15
C VAL A 59 -4.15 1.57 11.10
N ARG A 60 -3.12 0.85 11.54
CA ARG A 60 -3.16 -0.62 11.64
C ARG A 60 -4.32 -1.12 12.50
N GLY A 61 -4.56 -0.49 13.64
CA GLY A 61 -5.70 -0.82 14.52
C GLY A 61 -7.05 -0.61 13.83
N LEU A 62 -7.19 0.47 13.05
CA LEU A 62 -8.41 0.75 12.30
C LEU A 62 -8.63 -0.25 11.16
N LEU A 63 -7.58 -0.54 10.39
CA LEU A 63 -7.64 -1.49 9.28
C LEU A 63 -7.92 -2.94 9.73
N HIS A 64 -7.53 -3.31 10.96
CA HIS A 64 -7.78 -4.65 11.49
C HIS A 64 -9.27 -5.02 11.58
N SER A 65 -10.15 -4.02 11.72
CA SER A 65 -11.60 -4.24 11.80
C SER A 65 -12.32 -4.28 10.44
N LEU A 66 -11.59 -4.09 9.33
CA LEU A 66 -12.17 -4.00 8.01
C LEU A 66 -12.29 -5.35 7.32
N ASP A 67 -13.32 -5.48 6.50
CA ASP A 67 -13.47 -6.62 5.61
C ASP A 67 -12.37 -6.64 4.53
N ALA A 68 -11.88 -7.83 4.17
CA ALA A 68 -10.83 -8.01 3.17
C ALA A 68 -11.14 -7.31 1.83
N SER A 69 -12.41 -7.31 1.41
CA SER A 69 -12.84 -6.66 0.15
C SER A 69 -12.66 -5.14 0.16
N LEU A 70 -12.80 -4.49 1.32
CA LEU A 70 -12.57 -3.06 1.44
C LEU A 70 -11.08 -2.74 1.42
N ILE A 71 -10.25 -3.57 2.04
CA ILE A 71 -8.79 -3.46 1.98
C ILE A 71 -8.31 -3.60 0.53
N GLU A 72 -8.86 -4.56 -0.23
CA GLU A 72 -8.59 -4.69 -1.67
C GLU A 72 -8.96 -3.42 -2.43
N GLN A 73 -10.13 -2.83 -2.15
CA GLN A 73 -10.55 -1.57 -2.79
C GLN A 73 -9.61 -0.40 -2.45
N MET A 74 -9.16 -0.31 -1.20
CA MET A 74 -8.16 0.68 -0.78
C MET A 74 -6.84 0.47 -1.52
N LEU A 75 -6.35 -0.76 -1.61
CA LEU A 75 -5.14 -1.10 -2.37
C LEU A 75 -5.30 -0.79 -3.85
N VAL A 76 -6.46 -1.06 -4.47
CA VAL A 76 -6.75 -0.69 -5.86
C VAL A 76 -6.70 0.82 -6.06
N ALA A 77 -7.21 1.60 -5.11
CA ALA A 77 -7.19 3.06 -5.16
C ALA A 77 -5.84 3.69 -4.81
N ALA A 78 -5.01 3.04 -4.00
CA ALA A 78 -3.69 3.51 -3.63
C ALA A 78 -2.79 3.65 -4.86
N ASP A 79 -1.94 4.68 -4.91
CA ASP A 79 -0.85 4.70 -5.89
C ASP A 79 0.26 3.74 -5.44
N ILE A 80 1.18 3.39 -6.35
CA ILE A 80 2.33 2.53 -6.05
C ILE A 80 3.20 3.07 -4.90
N TYR A 81 3.19 4.38 -4.68
CA TYR A 81 3.96 5.03 -3.62
C TYR A 81 3.37 4.82 -2.23
N ASP A 82 2.04 4.72 -2.14
CA ASP A 82 1.31 4.58 -0.88
C ASP A 82 1.02 3.09 -0.57
N ALA A 83 1.05 2.24 -1.59
CA ALA A 83 0.80 0.81 -1.45
C ALA A 83 1.70 0.09 -0.41
N PRO A 84 3.03 0.33 -0.33
CA PRO A 84 3.88 -0.32 0.67
C PRO A 84 3.44 -0.04 2.11
N ASP A 85 3.16 1.22 2.43
CA ASP A 85 2.82 1.62 3.80
C ASP A 85 1.39 1.17 4.17
N LEU A 86 0.46 1.24 3.22
CA LEU A 86 -0.88 0.67 3.40
C LEU A 86 -0.80 -0.85 3.63
N PHE A 87 0.01 -1.56 2.85
CA PHE A 87 0.15 -3.01 2.94
C PHE A 87 0.72 -3.45 4.31
N ARG A 88 1.73 -2.73 4.83
CA ARG A 88 2.31 -2.98 6.16
C ARG A 88 1.31 -2.80 7.30
N CYS A 89 0.26 -2.01 7.10
CA CYS A 89 -0.78 -1.80 8.09
C CYS A 89 -1.85 -2.91 8.08
N ILE A 90 -1.80 -3.85 7.12
CA ILE A 90 -2.71 -5.00 7.07
C ILE A 90 -2.20 -6.06 8.04
N ALA A 91 -3.04 -6.47 8.99
CA ALA A 91 -2.64 -7.43 10.02
C ALA A 91 -2.38 -8.84 9.45
N GLU A 92 -3.27 -9.31 8.58
CA GLU A 92 -3.24 -10.64 7.97
C GLU A 92 -3.51 -10.50 6.46
N PRO A 93 -2.50 -10.12 5.67
CA PRO A 93 -2.69 -9.87 4.25
C PRO A 93 -2.98 -11.14 3.46
N GLU A 94 -3.96 -11.07 2.56
CA GLU A 94 -4.33 -12.16 1.66
C GLU A 94 -3.54 -12.13 0.35
N VAL A 95 -3.49 -13.27 -0.35
CA VAL A 95 -2.78 -13.39 -1.64
C VAL A 95 -3.36 -12.42 -2.68
N SER A 96 -4.69 -12.23 -2.72
CA SER A 96 -5.33 -11.27 -3.63
C SER A 96 -4.86 -9.83 -3.40
N GLN A 97 -4.73 -9.43 -2.14
CA GLN A 97 -4.23 -8.11 -1.74
C GLN A 97 -2.77 -7.93 -2.15
N ALA A 98 -1.94 -8.96 -1.96
CA ALA A 98 -0.56 -8.94 -2.43
C ALA A 98 -0.51 -8.82 -3.96
N VAL A 99 -1.30 -9.59 -4.71
CA VAL A 99 -1.40 -9.47 -6.18
C VAL A 99 -1.77 -8.05 -6.62
N ILE A 100 -2.72 -7.40 -5.95
CA ILE A 100 -3.10 -6.00 -6.25
C ILE A 100 -1.90 -5.06 -6.04
N ALA A 101 -1.16 -5.21 -4.94
CA ALA A 101 0.02 -4.39 -4.70
C ALA A 101 1.13 -4.63 -5.75
N LEU A 102 1.42 -5.89 -6.05
CA LEU A 102 2.48 -6.31 -6.98
C LEU A 102 2.22 -5.93 -8.45
N THR A 103 0.96 -5.71 -8.82
CA THR A 103 0.56 -5.31 -10.17
C THR A 103 0.54 -3.79 -10.38
N LYS A 104 0.83 -3.00 -9.33
CA LYS A 104 0.96 -1.55 -9.46
C LYS A 104 2.12 -1.19 -10.37
N ALA A 105 1.85 -0.32 -11.35
CA ALA A 105 2.87 0.17 -12.26
C ALA A 105 3.35 1.57 -11.81
N PRO A 106 4.68 1.81 -11.77
CA PRO A 106 5.20 3.16 -11.61
C PRO A 106 4.70 4.07 -12.74
N PRO A 107 4.44 5.35 -12.47
CA PRO A 107 4.10 6.29 -13.52
C PRO A 107 5.29 6.49 -14.49
N PRO A 108 5.04 6.87 -15.75
CA PRO A 108 6.07 6.95 -16.79
C PRO A 108 7.15 8.02 -16.53
N TYR A 109 6.88 8.96 -15.62
CA TYR A 109 7.81 10.02 -15.23
C TYR A 109 8.67 9.67 -13.99
N GLU A 110 8.47 8.49 -13.40
CA GLU A 110 9.29 8.03 -12.27
C GLU A 110 10.75 7.87 -12.71
N LYS A 111 11.66 8.48 -11.95
CA LYS A 111 13.10 8.46 -12.27
C LYS A 111 13.75 7.13 -11.88
N ASN A 112 13.26 6.49 -10.82
CA ASN A 112 13.80 5.24 -10.29
C ASN A 112 12.70 4.18 -10.11
N PRO A 113 12.06 3.71 -11.19
CA PRO A 113 10.91 2.81 -11.10
C PRO A 113 11.24 1.50 -10.38
N GLN A 114 12.45 0.97 -10.58
CA GLN A 114 12.92 -0.25 -9.91
C GLN A 114 12.96 -0.12 -8.39
N LEU A 115 13.32 1.05 -7.86
CA LEU A 115 13.35 1.29 -6.41
C LEU A 115 11.93 1.29 -5.84
N VAL A 116 10.98 1.90 -6.54
CA VAL A 116 9.57 1.95 -6.12
C VAL A 116 8.96 0.55 -6.13
N ILE A 117 9.20 -0.23 -7.18
CA ILE A 117 8.77 -1.64 -7.29
C ILE A 117 9.38 -2.47 -6.16
N ALA A 118 10.69 -2.33 -5.90
CA ALA A 118 11.37 -3.06 -4.84
C ALA A 118 10.79 -2.76 -3.45
N LYS A 119 10.33 -1.52 -3.18
CA LYS A 119 9.63 -1.19 -1.93
C LYS A 119 8.31 -1.95 -1.76
N VAL A 120 7.58 -2.16 -2.85
CA VAL A 120 6.35 -2.97 -2.83
C VAL A 120 6.68 -4.44 -2.54
N PHE A 121 7.67 -5.01 -3.23
CA PHE A 121 8.15 -6.37 -2.95
C PHE A 121 8.62 -6.53 -1.51
N GLN A 122 9.37 -5.56 -1.00
CA GLN A 122 9.83 -5.55 0.38
C GLN A 122 8.65 -5.57 1.35
N ALA A 123 7.65 -4.72 1.16
CA ALA A 123 6.48 -4.67 2.04
C ALA A 123 5.73 -6.00 2.10
N VAL A 124 5.61 -6.71 0.97
CA VAL A 124 4.97 -8.04 0.94
C VAL A 124 5.88 -9.11 1.57
N TYR A 125 7.17 -9.07 1.27
CA TYR A 125 8.18 -9.98 1.83
C TYR A 125 8.27 -9.88 3.35
N ASP A 126 8.27 -8.64 3.88
CA ASP A 126 8.33 -8.36 5.33
C ASP A 126 7.14 -8.97 6.08
N CYS A 127 5.98 -9.13 5.41
CA CYS A 127 4.84 -9.84 5.96
C CYS A 127 5.06 -11.36 5.93
N SER A 128 5.43 -11.91 4.76
CA SER A 128 5.77 -13.33 4.59
C SER A 128 6.45 -13.57 3.24
N GLU A 129 7.54 -14.35 3.25
CA GLU A 129 8.22 -14.82 2.05
C GLU A 129 7.32 -15.76 1.22
N GLU A 130 6.52 -16.60 1.88
CA GLU A 130 5.54 -17.48 1.24
C GLU A 130 4.43 -16.69 0.55
N LEU A 131 3.92 -15.63 1.20
CA LEU A 131 2.89 -14.75 0.61
C LEU A 131 3.40 -14.10 -0.67
N LEU A 132 4.63 -13.56 -0.65
CA LEU A 132 5.25 -12.99 -1.84
C LEU A 132 5.37 -14.04 -2.95
N THR A 133 5.83 -15.24 -2.61
CA THR A 133 6.04 -16.32 -3.59
C THR A 133 4.73 -16.74 -4.26
N GLN A 134 3.66 -16.91 -3.48
CA GLN A 134 2.34 -17.28 -4.01
C GLN A 134 1.76 -16.17 -4.89
N ALA A 135 1.80 -14.93 -4.41
CA ALA A 135 1.27 -13.78 -5.14
C ALA A 135 2.06 -13.54 -6.44
N ALA A 136 3.38 -13.69 -6.41
CA ALA A 136 4.22 -13.56 -7.60
C ALA A 136 3.91 -14.65 -8.65
N GLY A 137 3.63 -15.89 -8.20
CA GLY A 137 3.15 -16.96 -9.09
C GLY A 137 1.84 -16.57 -9.80
N MET A 138 0.87 -16.05 -9.05
CA MET A 138 -0.40 -15.58 -9.62
C MET A 138 -0.21 -14.41 -10.59
N VAL A 139 0.68 -13.47 -10.28
CA VAL A 139 0.99 -12.35 -11.20
C VAL A 139 1.68 -12.84 -12.46
N ALA A 140 2.58 -13.83 -12.36
CA ALA A 140 3.30 -14.38 -13.51
C ALA A 140 2.36 -15.02 -14.55
N GLU A 141 1.26 -15.64 -14.09
CA GLU A 141 0.24 -16.29 -14.91
C GLU A 141 -0.90 -15.34 -15.35
N SER A 142 -0.96 -14.13 -14.78
CA SER A 142 -2.04 -13.17 -15.04
C SER A 142 -1.87 -12.43 -16.36
N ALA A 143 -2.99 -12.21 -17.07
CA ALA A 143 -3.04 -11.32 -18.24
C ALA A 143 -2.76 -9.85 -17.88
N ALA A 144 -2.93 -9.47 -16.61
CA ALA A 144 -2.66 -8.12 -16.11
C ALA A 144 -1.22 -7.93 -15.61
N ARG A 145 -0.32 -8.89 -15.89
CA ARG A 145 1.09 -8.83 -15.47
C ARG A 145 1.79 -7.58 -16.02
N PRO A 146 2.40 -6.74 -15.17
CA PRO A 146 3.23 -5.64 -15.64
C PRO A 146 4.40 -6.15 -16.50
N GLY A 147 4.71 -5.46 -17.60
CA GLY A 147 5.76 -5.90 -18.52
C GLY A 147 7.15 -6.04 -17.89
N HIS A 148 7.42 -5.31 -16.81
CA HIS A 148 8.67 -5.33 -16.06
C HIS A 148 8.66 -6.32 -14.87
N PHE A 149 7.54 -7.01 -14.61
CA PHE A 149 7.35 -7.75 -13.36
C PHE A 149 8.37 -8.87 -13.18
N GLN A 150 8.56 -9.72 -14.20
CA GLN A 150 9.42 -10.90 -14.08
C GLN A 150 10.87 -10.51 -13.77
N GLU A 151 11.42 -9.56 -14.54
CA GLU A 151 12.79 -9.07 -14.33
C GLU A 151 12.95 -8.45 -12.94
N ALA A 152 11.98 -7.64 -12.51
CA ALA A 152 12.03 -7.02 -11.19
C ALA A 152 11.97 -8.06 -10.06
N TYR A 153 11.13 -9.10 -10.20
CA TYR A 153 10.97 -10.15 -9.20
C TYR A 153 12.22 -11.03 -9.08
N GLU A 154 12.81 -11.44 -10.21
CA GLU A 154 14.07 -12.20 -10.20
C GLU A 154 15.19 -11.41 -9.53
N ARG A 155 15.35 -10.12 -9.88
CA ARG A 155 16.33 -9.25 -9.25
C ARG A 155 16.09 -9.08 -7.74
N PHE A 156 14.84 -9.00 -7.32
CA PHE A 156 14.51 -8.92 -5.90
C PHE A 156 14.92 -10.19 -5.14
N LYS A 157 14.73 -11.37 -5.72
CA LYS A 157 15.20 -12.64 -5.14
C LYS A 157 16.72 -12.67 -4.98
N GLU A 158 17.46 -12.26 -6.01
CA GLU A 158 18.93 -12.16 -5.96
C GLU A 158 19.39 -11.26 -4.80
N ILE A 159 18.77 -10.08 -4.65
CA ILE A 159 19.07 -9.16 -3.55
C ILE A 159 18.81 -9.83 -2.19
N LYS A 160 17.72 -10.58 -2.05
CA LYS A 160 17.38 -11.27 -0.79
C LYS A 160 18.33 -12.43 -0.48
N GLU A 161 18.79 -13.15 -1.49
CA GLU A 161 19.80 -14.19 -1.33
C GLU A 161 21.15 -13.59 -0.89
N ASP A 162 21.55 -12.47 -1.49
CA ASP A 162 22.77 -11.74 -1.10
C ASP A 162 22.67 -11.22 0.34
N GLU A 163 21.52 -10.63 0.73
CA GLU A 163 21.29 -10.19 2.11
C GLU A 163 21.35 -11.34 3.12
N LYS A 164 20.77 -12.50 2.78
CA LYS A 164 20.84 -13.72 3.61
C LYS A 164 22.29 -14.19 3.74
N LEU A 165 23.07 -14.21 2.65
CA LEU A 165 24.47 -14.58 2.65
C LEU A 165 25.32 -13.62 3.50
N LEU A 166 25.16 -12.32 3.31
CA LEU A 166 25.89 -11.29 4.05
C LEU A 166 25.58 -11.37 5.55
N SER A 167 24.32 -11.57 5.91
CA SER A 167 23.89 -11.75 7.30
C SER A 167 24.51 -13.00 7.94
N ALA A 168 24.64 -14.09 7.18
CA ALA A 168 25.30 -15.31 7.64
C ALA A 168 26.82 -15.15 7.80
N LEU A 169 27.48 -14.39 6.92
CA LEU A 169 28.91 -14.15 6.96
C LEU A 169 29.33 -13.12 8.03
N TYR A 170 28.47 -12.13 8.31
CA TYR A 170 28.76 -11.03 9.23
C TYR A 170 27.63 -10.80 10.25
N PRO A 171 27.38 -11.75 11.17
CA PRO A 171 26.25 -11.68 12.11
C PRO A 171 26.31 -10.52 13.11
N LYS A 172 27.48 -9.85 13.24
CA LYS A 172 27.67 -8.69 14.15
C LYS A 172 27.62 -7.32 13.45
N ALA A 173 27.44 -7.28 12.12
CA ALA A 173 27.33 -6.02 11.38
C ALA A 173 25.90 -5.42 11.42
N ILE A 174 24.94 -6.21 11.90
CA ILE A 174 23.53 -5.83 12.08
C ILE A 174 23.32 -5.53 13.57
N LEU A 175 23.81 -4.38 14.03
CA LEU A 175 23.56 -3.80 15.37
C LEU A 175 23.30 -2.31 15.22
#